data_AF-A0A954ZSE5-F1
#
_entry.id   AF-A0A954ZSE5-F1
#
_cell.length_a   1.000
_cell.length_b   1.000
_cell.length_c   1.000
_cell.angle_alpha   90.00
_cell.angle_beta   90.00
_cell.angle_gamma   90.00
#
_symmetry.space_group_name_H-M   'P 1'
#
loop_
_entity.id
_entity.type
_entity.pdbx_description
1 polymer ?
#
loop_
_entity_poly.entity_id
_entity_poly.type
_entity_poly.pdbx_seq_one_letter_code
_entity_poly.pdbx_strand_id
1 'polypeptide(L)'
;MARVEPITIDQAPQSTKGTLEALHAKLGMVPNLLATMGKSPAALNSYVQQKSAIESGSLGPKFGESLAIAIANFSKCGYCLAAHNAIGKMVGLSEEERELNRNGKSGDPKTQAAIDFARAIVEHRGHIASEDFDAAREHMSESEVLEVITITTFNLFTNYMNHILETSIDFPEVELSESVAV
;
A
#
# COMPACT_ATOMS: atom_id res chain seq x y z
N MET A 1 8.25 -14.59 -14.37
CA MET A 1 9.55 -14.39 -13.70
C MET A 1 9.73 -12.90 -13.52
N ALA A 2 10.32 -12.45 -12.42
CA ALA A 2 10.52 -11.02 -12.20
C ALA A 2 11.36 -10.40 -13.33
N ARG A 3 11.02 -9.19 -13.76
CA ARG A 3 11.80 -8.44 -14.77
C ARG A 3 13.10 -7.90 -14.20
N VAL A 4 13.13 -7.68 -12.90
CA VAL A 4 14.32 -7.29 -12.15
C VAL A 4 14.40 -8.19 -10.92
N GLU A 5 15.44 -9.02 -10.86
CA GLU A 5 15.62 -9.95 -9.75
C GLU A 5 15.97 -9.21 -8.45
N PRO A 6 15.36 -9.59 -7.31
CA PRO A 6 15.69 -9.01 -6.00
C PRO A 6 17.16 -9.29 -5.65
N ILE A 7 17.77 -8.39 -4.88
CA ILE A 7 19.14 -8.56 -4.38
C ILE A 7 19.13 -8.95 -2.91
N THR A 8 20.16 -9.68 -2.48
CA THR A 8 20.46 -9.83 -1.06
C THR A 8 21.10 -8.55 -0.51
N ILE A 9 21.14 -8.43 0.83
CA ILE A 9 21.83 -7.31 1.51
C ILE A 9 23.32 -7.25 1.12
N ASP A 10 23.96 -8.39 0.91
CA ASP A 10 25.38 -8.46 0.51
C ASP A 10 25.65 -8.01 -0.93
N GLN A 11 24.62 -8.10 -1.78
CA GLN A 11 24.67 -7.60 -3.16
C GLN A 11 24.29 -6.12 -3.26
N ALA A 12 23.84 -5.49 -2.16
CA ALA A 12 23.38 -4.12 -2.16
C ALA A 12 24.52 -3.12 -2.37
N PRO A 13 24.31 -2.08 -3.20
CA PRO A 13 25.18 -0.91 -3.22
C PRO A 13 25.39 -0.35 -1.81
N GLN A 14 26.58 0.16 -1.53
CA GLN A 14 26.91 0.72 -0.20
C GLN A 14 25.92 1.80 0.25
N SER A 15 25.35 2.55 -0.69
CA SER A 15 24.36 3.61 -0.46
C SER A 15 22.97 3.12 -0.02
N THR A 16 22.63 1.84 -0.22
CA THR A 16 21.33 1.25 0.14
C THR A 16 21.43 0.10 1.14
N LYS A 17 22.64 -0.46 1.34
CA LYS A 17 22.88 -1.58 2.26
C LYS A 17 22.33 -1.32 3.67
N GLY A 18 22.66 -0.18 4.26
CA GLY A 18 22.18 0.19 5.61
C GLY A 18 20.65 0.32 5.69
N THR A 19 20.00 0.81 4.63
CA THR A 19 18.54 0.89 4.57
C THR A 19 17.90 -0.49 4.54
N LEU A 20 18.47 -1.43 3.77
CA LEU A 20 17.98 -2.82 3.72
C LEU A 20 18.22 -3.56 5.03
N GLU A 21 19.36 -3.34 5.69
CA GLU A 21 19.66 -3.88 7.03
C GLU A 21 18.63 -3.41 8.07
N ALA A 22 18.29 -2.11 8.06
CA ALA A 22 17.27 -1.55 8.95
C ALA A 22 15.87 -2.13 8.68
N LEU A 23 15.51 -2.32 7.41
CA LEU A 23 14.24 -2.97 7.03
C LEU A 23 14.20 -4.43 7.50
N HIS A 24 15.28 -5.18 7.32
CA HIS A 24 15.39 -6.55 7.83
C HIS A 24 15.25 -6.60 9.35
N ALA A 25 15.88 -5.68 10.07
CA ALA A 25 15.75 -5.61 11.52
C ALA A 25 14.32 -5.30 11.99
N LYS A 26 13.58 -4.45 11.27
CA LYS A 26 12.18 -4.09 11.58
C LYS A 26 11.18 -5.20 11.24
N LEU A 27 11.36 -5.86 10.10
CA LEU A 27 10.37 -6.78 9.52
C LEU A 27 10.73 -8.27 9.67
N GLY A 28 11.97 -8.59 10.06
CA GLY A 28 12.52 -9.95 10.06
C GLY A 28 12.90 -10.50 8.68
N MET A 29 12.64 -9.73 7.62
CA MET A 29 12.98 -10.05 6.23
C MET A 29 13.10 -8.76 5.40
N VAL A 30 13.66 -8.86 4.19
CA VAL A 30 13.59 -7.78 3.19
C VAL A 30 12.60 -8.20 2.11
N PRO A 31 11.42 -7.54 2.00
CA PRO A 31 10.46 -7.84 0.94
C PRO A 31 11.07 -7.71 -0.45
N ASN A 32 10.71 -8.60 -1.38
CA ASN A 32 11.24 -8.66 -2.74
C ASN A 32 11.15 -7.32 -3.48
N LEU A 33 10.07 -6.55 -3.28
CA LEU A 33 9.96 -5.20 -3.84
C LEU A 33 11.08 -4.28 -3.32
N LEU A 34 11.33 -4.28 -2.02
CA LEU A 34 12.34 -3.42 -1.37
C LEU A 34 13.75 -3.88 -1.68
N ALA A 35 13.98 -5.19 -1.74
CA ALA A 35 15.22 -5.77 -2.26
C ALA A 35 15.47 -5.26 -3.68
N THR A 36 14.49 -5.34 -4.57
CA THR A 36 14.60 -4.86 -5.95
C THR A 36 14.88 -3.36 -6.03
N MET A 37 14.14 -2.54 -5.25
CA MET A 37 14.41 -1.10 -5.13
C MET A 37 15.82 -0.81 -4.59
N GLY A 38 16.40 -1.70 -3.80
CA GLY A 38 17.76 -1.59 -3.26
C GLY A 38 18.86 -1.43 -4.31
N LYS A 39 18.61 -1.79 -5.58
CA LYS A 39 19.52 -1.50 -6.69
C LYS A 39 19.60 0.01 -7.03
N SER A 40 18.61 0.81 -6.60
CA SER A 40 18.51 2.25 -6.85
C SER A 40 18.29 3.02 -5.54
N PRO A 41 19.28 3.81 -5.09
CA PRO A 41 19.14 4.63 -3.89
C PRO A 41 17.95 5.59 -3.96
N ALA A 42 17.69 6.15 -5.14
CA ALA A 42 16.55 7.06 -5.35
C ALA A 42 15.21 6.35 -5.11
N ALA A 43 15.05 5.13 -5.63
CA ALA A 43 13.81 4.37 -5.47
C ALA A 43 13.61 3.93 -4.01
N LEU A 44 14.61 3.29 -3.40
CA LEU A 44 14.49 2.77 -2.03
C LEU A 44 14.32 3.90 -1.01
N ASN A 45 15.10 4.97 -1.12
CA ASN A 45 15.02 6.07 -0.15
C ASN A 45 13.74 6.89 -0.34
N SER A 46 13.18 6.98 -1.55
CA SER A 46 11.85 7.58 -1.76
C SER A 46 10.77 6.79 -1.04
N TYR A 47 10.77 5.46 -1.18
CA TYR A 47 9.83 4.58 -0.48
C TYR A 47 9.93 4.75 1.05
N VAL A 48 11.14 4.64 1.61
CA VAL A 48 11.32 4.64 3.07
C VAL A 48 10.94 5.99 3.68
N GLN A 49 11.32 7.10 3.05
CA GLN A 49 10.98 8.44 3.54
C GLN A 49 9.46 8.70 3.46
N GLN A 50 8.82 8.32 2.35
CA GLN A 50 7.38 8.49 2.21
C GLN A 50 6.60 7.60 3.18
N LYS A 51 7.01 6.33 3.36
CA LYS A 51 6.40 5.44 4.35
C LYS A 51 6.54 5.99 5.76
N SER A 52 7.70 6.51 6.13
CA SER A 52 7.94 7.15 7.44
C SER A 52 7.03 8.36 7.65
N ALA A 53 6.88 9.22 6.64
CA ALA A 53 5.98 10.37 6.72
C ALA A 53 4.52 9.94 6.91
N ILE A 54 4.05 8.94 6.15
CA ILE A 54 2.70 8.37 6.31
C ILE A 54 2.51 7.76 7.71
N GLU A 55 3.50 7.03 8.22
CA GLU A 55 3.46 6.44 9.58
C GLU A 55 3.38 7.50 10.69
N SER A 56 3.81 8.73 10.43
CA SER A 56 3.73 9.86 11.37
C SER A 56 2.40 10.63 11.31
N GLY A 57 1.52 10.30 10.36
CA GLY A 57 0.20 10.93 10.19
C GLY A 57 -0.82 10.55 11.26
N SER A 58 -2.00 11.17 11.22
CA SER A 58 -3.04 11.02 12.25
C SER A 58 -3.93 9.80 12.07
N LEU A 59 -4.03 9.23 10.87
CA LEU A 59 -4.96 8.13 10.57
C LEU A 59 -4.55 6.78 11.20
N GLY A 60 -3.27 6.58 11.48
CA GLY A 60 -2.75 5.39 12.15
C GLY A 60 -2.68 4.13 11.27
N PRO A 61 -2.02 3.06 11.77
CA PRO A 61 -1.62 1.92 10.95
C PRO A 61 -2.79 1.05 10.48
N LYS A 62 -3.81 0.80 11.32
CA LYS A 62 -4.97 -0.01 10.92
C LYS A 62 -5.74 0.62 9.76
N PHE A 63 -5.98 1.93 9.83
CA PHE A 63 -6.64 2.69 8.79
C PHE A 63 -5.86 2.65 7.47
N GLY A 64 -4.54 2.89 7.55
CA GLY A 64 -3.65 2.84 6.39
C GLY A 64 -3.62 1.46 5.71
N GLU A 65 -3.61 0.37 6.48
CA GLU A 65 -3.64 -0.98 5.92
C GLU A 65 -5.03 -1.35 5.36
N SER A 66 -6.13 -0.86 5.94
CA SER A 66 -7.47 -1.04 5.36
C SER A 66 -7.55 -0.44 3.94
N LEU A 67 -7.06 0.80 3.80
CA LEU A 67 -6.93 1.46 2.50
C LEU A 67 -6.03 0.67 1.54
N ALA A 68 -4.85 0.26 2.01
CA ALA A 68 -3.86 -0.42 1.17
C ALA A 68 -4.40 -1.75 0.62
N ILE A 69 -5.11 -2.53 1.42
CA ILE A 69 -5.78 -3.76 0.99
C ILE A 69 -6.82 -3.46 -0.11
N ALA A 70 -7.67 -2.46 0.09
CA ALA A 70 -8.68 -2.07 -0.88
C ALA A 70 -8.05 -1.60 -2.20
N ILE A 71 -7.07 -0.69 -2.14
CA ILE A 71 -6.36 -0.14 -3.31
C ILE A 71 -5.61 -1.23 -4.08
N ALA A 72 -4.96 -2.16 -3.37
CA ALA A 72 -4.31 -3.32 -3.97
C ALA A 72 -5.29 -4.14 -4.80
N ASN A 73 -6.51 -4.36 -4.30
CA ASN A 73 -7.54 -5.09 -5.01
C ASN A 73 -8.12 -4.28 -6.19
N PHE A 74 -8.42 -3.00 -6.00
CA PHE A 74 -8.88 -2.10 -7.08
C PHE A 74 -7.92 -2.11 -8.27
N SER A 75 -6.61 -2.08 -7.99
CA SER A 75 -5.56 -2.06 -9.02
C SER A 75 -5.14 -3.45 -9.49
N LYS A 76 -5.75 -4.54 -9.01
CA LYS A 76 -5.35 -5.92 -9.32
C LYS A 76 -3.87 -6.21 -9.02
N CYS A 77 -3.30 -5.65 -7.94
CA CYS A 77 -1.92 -5.93 -7.52
C CYS A 77 -1.89 -7.11 -6.54
N GLY A 78 -1.66 -8.33 -7.04
CA GLY A 78 -1.57 -9.54 -6.19
C GLY A 78 -0.45 -9.49 -5.14
N TYR A 79 0.74 -9.00 -5.51
CA TYR A 79 1.85 -8.82 -4.56
C TYR A 79 1.46 -7.88 -3.41
N CYS A 80 0.89 -6.73 -3.76
CA CYS A 80 0.50 -5.71 -2.79
C CYS A 80 -0.61 -6.23 -1.88
N LEU A 81 -1.59 -6.95 -2.43
CA LEU A 81 -2.67 -7.54 -1.65
C LEU A 81 -2.13 -8.55 -0.65
N ALA A 82 -1.23 -9.45 -1.07
CA ALA A 82 -0.59 -10.42 -0.18
C ALA A 82 0.20 -9.73 0.95
N ALA A 83 0.99 -8.72 0.61
CA ALA A 83 1.78 -7.95 1.58
C ALA A 83 0.89 -7.21 2.59
N HIS A 84 -0.06 -6.40 2.13
CA HIS A 84 -0.93 -5.60 2.98
C HIS A 84 -1.92 -6.45 3.78
N ASN A 85 -2.33 -7.61 3.28
CA ASN A 85 -3.11 -8.55 4.07
C ASN A 85 -2.30 -9.12 5.25
N ALA A 86 -1.03 -9.48 5.02
CA ALA A 86 -0.14 -9.97 6.07
C ALA A 86 0.18 -8.87 7.09
N ILE A 87 0.51 -7.66 6.63
CA ILE A 87 0.81 -6.51 7.50
C ILE A 87 -0.44 -6.06 8.26
N GLY A 88 -1.60 -6.02 7.59
CA GLY A 88 -2.90 -5.75 8.20
C GLY A 88 -3.17 -6.64 9.42
N LYS A 89 -2.87 -7.94 9.31
CA LYS A 89 -2.94 -8.87 10.45
C LYS A 89 -1.97 -8.48 11.57
N MET A 90 -0.73 -8.13 11.25
CA MET A 90 0.28 -7.74 12.25
C MET A 90 -0.10 -6.47 13.01
N VAL A 91 -0.73 -5.49 12.35
CA VAL A 91 -1.21 -4.26 13.00
C VAL A 91 -2.57 -4.42 13.70
N GLY A 92 -3.15 -5.63 13.66
CA GLY A 92 -4.33 -6.01 14.42
C GLY A 92 -5.67 -5.73 13.74
N LEU A 93 -5.73 -5.73 12.40
CA LEU A 93 -7.00 -5.88 11.67
C LEU A 93 -7.52 -7.32 11.82
N SER A 94 -8.82 -7.46 12.06
CA SER A 94 -9.48 -8.76 12.09
C SER A 94 -9.45 -9.40 10.69
N GLU A 95 -9.66 -10.70 10.62
CA GLU A 95 -9.83 -11.38 9.34
C GLU A 95 -11.05 -10.90 8.58
N GLU A 96 -12.16 -10.68 9.29
CA GLU A 96 -13.40 -10.13 8.75
C GLU A 96 -13.19 -8.74 8.14
N GLU A 97 -12.49 -7.84 8.83
CA GLU A 97 -12.24 -6.49 8.31
C GLU A 97 -11.32 -6.52 7.08
N ARG A 98 -10.28 -7.37 7.08
CA ARG A 98 -9.41 -7.54 5.91
C ARG A 98 -10.19 -8.08 4.71
N GLU A 99 -11.12 -9.00 4.93
CA GLU A 99 -12.00 -9.51 3.88
C GLU A 99 -12.95 -8.43 3.35
N LEU A 100 -13.54 -7.63 4.23
CA LEU A 100 -14.35 -6.47 3.82
C LEU A 100 -13.53 -5.49 2.97
N ASN A 101 -12.34 -5.12 3.45
CA ASN A 101 -11.45 -4.17 2.77
C ASN A 101 -11.09 -4.65 1.36
N ARG A 102 -10.80 -5.95 1.21
CA ARG A 102 -10.52 -6.57 -0.10
C ARG A 102 -11.70 -6.42 -1.07
N ASN A 103 -12.92 -6.40 -0.55
CA ASN A 103 -14.15 -6.17 -1.32
C ASN A 103 -14.56 -4.69 -1.35
N GLY A 104 -13.65 -3.75 -1.06
CA GLY A 104 -13.91 -2.32 -1.08
C GLY A 104 -14.92 -1.87 -0.02
N LYS A 105 -14.99 -2.58 1.11
CA LYS A 105 -15.90 -2.30 2.22
C LYS A 105 -15.17 -2.20 3.56
N SER A 106 -15.80 -1.58 4.55
CA SER A 106 -15.29 -1.49 5.93
C SER A 106 -16.43 -1.46 6.93
N GLY A 107 -16.21 -2.04 8.12
CA GLY A 107 -17.16 -1.94 9.24
C GLY A 107 -17.17 -0.56 9.91
N ASP A 108 -16.12 0.23 9.73
CA ASP A 108 -15.99 1.60 10.22
C ASP A 108 -16.44 2.63 9.15
N PRO A 109 -17.39 3.54 9.45
CA PRO A 109 -17.91 4.50 8.47
C PRO A 109 -16.87 5.46 7.91
N LYS A 110 -15.91 5.90 8.73
CA LYS A 110 -14.86 6.81 8.27
C LYS A 110 -13.90 6.11 7.32
N THR A 111 -13.52 4.88 7.64
CA THR A 111 -12.69 4.03 6.78
C THR A 111 -13.43 3.67 5.49
N GLN A 112 -14.75 3.42 5.54
CA GLN A 112 -15.56 3.21 4.34
C GLN A 112 -15.53 4.44 3.41
N ALA A 113 -15.76 5.64 3.95
CA ALA A 113 -15.70 6.88 3.18
C ALA A 113 -14.32 7.09 2.53
N ALA A 114 -13.24 6.75 3.24
CA ALA A 114 -11.88 6.82 2.70
C ALA A 114 -11.61 5.76 1.61
N ILE A 115 -12.15 4.55 1.75
CA ILE A 115 -12.05 3.50 0.72
C ILE A 115 -12.80 3.93 -0.55
N ASP A 116 -14.00 4.49 -0.42
CA ASP A 116 -14.79 4.97 -1.57
C ASP A 116 -14.07 6.15 -2.27
N PHE A 117 -13.49 7.06 -1.49
CA PHE A 117 -12.69 8.15 -2.02
C PHE A 117 -11.41 7.67 -2.72
N ALA A 118 -10.68 6.73 -2.11
CA ALA A 118 -9.50 6.12 -2.71
C ALA A 118 -9.86 5.36 -4.01
N ARG A 119 -11.01 4.68 -4.03
CA ARG A 119 -11.55 4.04 -5.23
C ARG A 119 -11.73 5.07 -6.33
N ALA A 120 -12.47 6.16 -6.10
CA ALA A 120 -12.69 7.22 -7.09
C ALA A 120 -11.37 7.79 -7.65
N ILE A 121 -10.36 8.00 -6.80
CA ILE A 121 -9.01 8.43 -7.22
C ILE A 121 -8.38 7.40 -8.17
N VAL A 122 -8.47 6.10 -7.86
CA VAL A 122 -7.93 5.02 -8.69
C VAL A 122 -8.69 4.92 -10.02
N GLU A 123 -10.02 4.87 -9.99
CA GLU A 123 -10.86 4.69 -11.19
C GLU A 123 -10.70 5.86 -12.17
N HIS A 124 -10.71 7.08 -11.64
CA HIS A 124 -10.67 8.30 -12.44
C HIS A 124 -9.27 8.90 -12.56
N ARG A 125 -8.24 8.17 -12.10
CA ARG A 125 -6.83 8.59 -12.18
C ARG A 125 -6.59 9.99 -11.60
N GLY A 126 -7.25 10.29 -10.49
CA GLY A 126 -7.20 11.57 -9.79
C GLY A 126 -8.13 12.66 -10.32
N HIS A 127 -8.85 12.43 -11.42
CA HIS A 127 -9.85 13.36 -11.96
C HIS A 127 -11.24 13.06 -11.39
N ILE A 128 -11.39 13.20 -10.07
CA ILE A 128 -12.63 12.89 -9.34
C ILE A 128 -13.71 13.96 -9.50
N ALA A 129 -14.96 13.59 -9.23
CA ALA A 129 -16.07 14.54 -9.19
C ALA A 129 -16.03 15.35 -7.87
N SER A 130 -16.68 16.52 -7.84
CA SER A 130 -16.75 17.34 -6.61
C SER A 130 -17.53 16.62 -5.51
N GLU A 131 -18.53 15.83 -5.91
CA GLU A 131 -19.38 15.04 -5.03
C GLU A 131 -18.57 13.98 -4.26
N ASP A 132 -17.57 13.34 -4.89
CA ASP A 132 -16.70 12.36 -4.21
C ASP A 132 -15.84 13.03 -3.12
N PHE A 133 -15.34 14.22 -3.43
CA PHE A 133 -14.55 15.01 -2.48
C PHE A 133 -15.40 15.51 -1.32
N ASP A 134 -16.62 15.98 -1.61
CA ASP A 134 -17.55 16.47 -0.59
C ASP A 134 -18.01 15.34 0.33
N ALA A 135 -18.35 14.17 -0.21
CA ALA A 135 -18.69 12.98 0.58
C ALA A 135 -17.56 12.55 1.53
N ALA A 136 -16.30 12.61 1.08
CA ALA A 136 -15.15 12.33 1.94
C ALA A 136 -15.04 13.30 3.12
N ARG A 137 -15.32 14.60 2.90
CA ARG A 137 -15.26 15.66 3.93
C ARG A 137 -16.37 15.57 4.98
N GLU A 138 -17.45 14.85 4.71
CA GLU A 138 -18.49 14.58 5.72
C GLU A 138 -17.98 13.70 6.87
N HIS A 139 -16.93 12.91 6.63
CA HIS A 139 -16.38 11.94 7.58
C HIS A 139 -14.95 12.23 8.05
N MET A 140 -14.24 13.15 7.38
CA MET A 140 -12.81 13.40 7.58
C MET A 140 -12.50 14.90 7.58
N SER A 141 -11.50 15.30 8.37
CA SER A 141 -10.95 16.65 8.26
C SER A 141 -10.20 16.84 6.94
N GLU A 142 -9.94 18.09 6.53
CA GLU A 142 -9.13 18.37 5.34
C GLU A 142 -7.71 17.77 5.45
N SER A 143 -7.12 17.75 6.66
CA SER A 143 -5.81 17.11 6.87
C SER A 143 -5.87 15.60 6.64
N GLU A 144 -6.94 14.95 7.09
CA GLU A 144 -7.14 13.51 6.89
C GLU A 144 -7.40 13.18 5.42
N VAL A 145 -8.17 14.01 4.70
CA VAL A 145 -8.36 13.86 3.25
C VAL A 145 -7.01 13.93 2.51
N LEU A 146 -6.14 14.87 2.89
CA LEU A 146 -4.78 14.96 2.32
C LEU A 146 -3.93 13.72 2.64
N GLU A 147 -4.06 13.16 3.84
CA GLU A 147 -3.40 11.89 4.20
C GLU A 147 -3.95 10.72 3.37
N VAL A 148 -5.26 10.63 3.13
CA VAL A 148 -5.85 9.59 2.27
C VAL A 148 -5.34 9.69 0.83
N ILE A 149 -5.23 10.89 0.26
CA ILE A 149 -4.63 11.10 -1.07
C ILE A 149 -3.18 10.60 -1.07
N THR A 150 -2.42 10.92 -0.03
CA THR A 150 -1.01 10.53 0.11
C THR A 150 -0.87 9.00 0.23
N ILE A 151 -1.69 8.35 1.04
CA ILE A 151 -1.74 6.89 1.18
C ILE A 151 -2.13 6.24 -0.15
N THR A 152 -3.14 6.80 -0.84
CA THR A 152 -3.63 6.26 -2.12
C THR A 152 -2.56 6.30 -3.19
N THR A 153 -1.91 7.45 -3.35
CA THR A 153 -0.83 7.63 -4.34
C THR A 153 0.42 6.83 -4.02
N PHE A 154 0.77 6.67 -2.74
CA PHE A 154 1.86 5.79 -2.31
C PHE A 154 1.59 4.32 -2.66
N ASN A 155 0.35 3.86 -2.44
CA ASN A 155 -0.04 2.50 -2.85
C ASN A 155 -0.07 2.36 -4.37
N LEU A 156 -0.53 3.36 -5.14
CA LEU A 156 -0.43 3.32 -6.59
C LEU A 156 1.04 3.24 -7.07
N PHE A 157 1.95 3.94 -6.39
CA PHE A 157 3.39 3.84 -6.66
C PHE A 157 3.91 2.40 -6.47
N THR A 158 3.60 1.74 -5.36
CA THR A 158 4.05 0.35 -5.12
C THR A 158 3.33 -0.66 -6.01
N ASN A 159 2.04 -0.46 -6.29
CA ASN A 159 1.26 -1.28 -7.21
C ASN A 159 1.86 -1.27 -8.61
N TYR A 160 2.13 -0.09 -9.16
CA TYR A 160 2.72 0.02 -10.49
C TYR A 160 4.14 -0.52 -10.54
N MET A 161 4.94 -0.31 -9.49
CA MET A 161 6.25 -0.96 -9.40
C MET A 161 6.11 -2.49 -9.48
N ASN A 162 5.21 -3.09 -8.71
CA ASN A 162 5.01 -4.55 -8.75
C ASN A 162 4.45 -5.06 -10.07
N HIS A 163 3.51 -4.35 -10.71
CA HIS A 163 3.00 -4.71 -12.03
C HIS A 163 4.09 -4.67 -13.09
N ILE A 164 4.90 -3.61 -13.10
CA ILE A 164 5.94 -3.41 -14.10
C ILE A 164 7.11 -4.38 -13.89
N LEU A 165 7.47 -4.64 -12.63
CA LEU A 165 8.60 -5.50 -12.27
C LEU A 165 8.22 -6.98 -12.26
N GLU A 166 6.94 -7.33 -12.29
CA GLU A 166 6.45 -8.71 -12.13
C GLU A 166 7.04 -9.38 -10.88
N THR A 167 7.09 -8.63 -9.77
CA THR A 167 7.73 -9.04 -8.52
C THR A 167 7.15 -10.36 -8.02
N SER A 168 8.01 -11.35 -7.77
CA SER A 168 7.61 -12.62 -7.16
C SER A 168 7.09 -12.41 -5.74
N ILE A 169 5.94 -12.99 -5.42
CA ILE A 169 5.31 -12.86 -4.10
C ILE A 169 6.11 -13.63 -3.04
N ASP A 170 6.44 -12.93 -1.95
CA ASP A 170 7.17 -13.45 -0.78
C ASP A 170 6.35 -13.33 0.53
N PHE A 171 5.04 -13.15 0.38
CA PHE A 171 4.04 -13.14 1.45
C PHE A 171 3.03 -14.27 1.24
N PRO A 172 2.25 -14.66 2.27
CA PRO A 172 1.12 -15.56 2.07
C PRO A 172 0.13 -15.00 1.04
N GLU A 173 -0.05 -15.73 -0.07
CA GLU A 173 -0.92 -15.30 -1.16
C GLU A 173 -2.39 -15.21 -0.74
N VAL A 174 -3.09 -14.26 -1.35
CA VAL A 174 -4.53 -14.03 -1.18
C VAL A 174 -5.10 -13.75 -2.57
N GLU A 175 -6.20 -14.42 -2.90
CA GLU A 175 -6.88 -14.24 -4.19
C GLU A 175 -7.41 -12.82 -4.35
N LEU A 176 -7.37 -12.29 -5.58
CA LEU A 176 -8.02 -11.02 -5.90
C LEU A 176 -9.55 -11.20 -5.89
N SER A 177 -10.28 -10.21 -5.39
CA SER A 177 -11.74 -10.14 -5.56
C SER A 177 -12.05 -9.47 -6.90
N GLU A 178 -12.61 -10.24 -7.84
CA GLU A 178 -12.97 -9.73 -9.18
C GLU A 178 -14.11 -8.69 -9.14
N SER A 179 -14.91 -8.68 -8.08
CA SER A 179 -16.15 -7.90 -8.00
C SER A 179 -15.97 -6.39 -7.87
N VAL A 180 -14.78 -5.94 -7.46
CA VAL A 180 -14.49 -4.52 -7.20
C VAL A 180 -13.23 -4.02 -7.89
N ALA A 181 -12.65 -4.84 -8.78
CA ALA A 181 -11.47 -4.44 -9.52
C ALA A 181 -11.84 -3.44 -10.62
N VAL A 182 -10.98 -2.46 -10.84
CA VAL A 182 -11.23 -1.33 -11.74
C VAL A 182 -10.24 -1.33 -12.89
#